data_AF-A0A8J8JJ68-F1
#
_entry.id   AF-A0A8J8JJ68-F1
#
_cell.length_a   1.000
_cell.length_b   1.000
_cell.length_c   1.000
_cell.angle_alpha   90.00
_cell.angle_beta   90.00
_cell.angle_gamma   90.00
#
_symmetry.space_group_name_H-M   'P 1'
#
loop_
_entity.id
_entity.type
_entity.pdbx_description
1 polymer ?
#
loop_
_entity_poly.entity_id
_entity_poly.type
_entity_poly.pdbx_seq_one_letter_code
_entity_poly.pdbx_strand_id
1 'polypeptide(L)'
;MGVFNKLVTRKFRNIAGDRYDEILKRYREFLLLPEEFVLPEIQSILIPIDRFAHEIPSELYETLEAYSGASVMLVYVSESMAFRMIEQTLGRDEAERLKAAERELGERVLSEIASSLEDIGLRVTKRHLFGNKSDDVIKLAENFDLLVISRGYGSEITKMSPMSPLVLRIVQHVVKPTIVY
;
A
#
# COMPACT_ATOMS: atom_id res chain seq x y z
N MET A 1 5.24 -31.09 -10.17
CA MET A 1 5.90 -31.80 -9.04
C MET A 1 6.76 -33.02 -9.42
N GLY A 2 6.40 -33.83 -10.43
CA GLY A 2 7.13 -35.07 -10.71
C GLY A 2 8.59 -34.92 -11.15
N VAL A 3 8.97 -33.82 -11.81
CA VAL A 3 10.32 -33.67 -12.41
C VAL A 3 11.34 -33.14 -11.40
N PHE A 4 11.00 -32.08 -10.67
CA PHE A 4 11.86 -31.52 -9.62
C PHE A 4 12.08 -32.51 -8.47
N ASN A 5 11.02 -33.19 -8.03
CA ASN A 5 11.12 -34.17 -6.97
C ASN A 5 11.98 -35.37 -7.39
N LYS A 6 11.89 -35.80 -8.67
CA LYS A 6 12.77 -36.83 -9.26
C LYS A 6 14.24 -36.38 -9.37
N LEU A 7 14.50 -35.10 -9.65
CA LEU A 7 15.87 -34.56 -9.74
C LEU A 7 16.54 -34.51 -8.37
N VAL A 8 15.82 -34.05 -7.34
CA VAL A 8 16.32 -33.99 -5.96
C VAL A 8 16.55 -35.41 -5.42
N THR A 9 15.55 -36.30 -5.52
CA THR A 9 15.71 -37.69 -5.07
C THR A 9 16.80 -38.44 -5.83
N ARG A 10 17.00 -38.21 -7.15
CA ARG A 10 18.07 -38.86 -7.91
C ARG A 10 19.47 -38.41 -7.48
N LYS A 11 19.66 -37.11 -7.21
CA LYS A 11 20.99 -36.55 -6.87
C LYS A 11 21.41 -36.88 -5.44
N PHE A 12 20.46 -37.02 -4.52
CA PHE A 12 20.73 -37.22 -3.09
C PHE A 12 20.35 -38.62 -2.56
N ARG A 13 19.93 -39.54 -3.45
CA ARG A 13 19.49 -40.91 -3.11
C ARG A 13 20.45 -41.67 -2.21
N ASN A 14 21.76 -41.47 -2.41
CA ASN A 14 22.82 -42.20 -1.72
C ASN A 14 23.45 -41.42 -0.55
N ILE A 15 22.98 -40.20 -0.27
CA ILE A 15 23.58 -39.30 0.73
C ILE A 15 22.72 -39.25 2.01
N ALA A 16 21.40 -39.25 1.87
CA ALA A 16 20.49 -39.05 3.00
C ALA A 16 19.58 -40.23 3.34
N GLY A 17 19.45 -41.24 2.47
CA GLY A 17 18.52 -42.36 2.67
C GLY A 17 17.12 -41.88 3.07
N ASP A 18 16.52 -42.51 4.07
CA ASP A 18 15.19 -42.19 4.58
C ASP A 18 15.12 -40.89 5.41
N ARG A 19 16.26 -40.26 5.75
CA ARG A 19 16.27 -39.03 6.56
C ARG A 19 15.54 -37.89 5.89
N TYR A 20 15.59 -37.79 4.56
CA TYR A 20 14.91 -36.71 3.84
C TYR A 20 13.40 -36.88 3.89
N ASP A 21 12.92 -38.12 3.76
CA ASP A 21 11.51 -38.46 3.91
C ASP A 21 11.05 -38.25 5.36
N GLU A 22 11.91 -38.56 6.34
CA GLU A 22 11.63 -38.29 7.76
C GLU A 22 11.57 -36.80 8.08
N ILE A 23 12.47 -35.99 7.49
CA ILE A 23 12.46 -34.52 7.58
C ILE A 23 11.19 -33.99 6.90
N LEU A 24 10.88 -34.36 5.66
CA LEU A 24 9.66 -33.92 4.98
C LEU A 24 8.40 -34.28 5.75
N LYS A 25 8.38 -35.44 6.42
CA LYS A 25 7.25 -35.89 7.24
C LYS A 25 7.15 -35.14 8.57
N ARG A 26 8.28 -34.86 9.23
CA ARG A 26 8.34 -34.07 10.48
C ARG A 26 8.08 -32.58 10.27
N TYR A 27 8.48 -32.04 9.12
CA TYR A 27 8.36 -30.62 8.80
C TYR A 27 7.22 -30.32 7.83
N ARG A 28 6.32 -31.29 7.58
CA ARG A 28 5.20 -31.12 6.64
C ARG A 28 4.31 -29.92 6.98
N GLU A 29 4.20 -29.62 8.27
CA GLU A 29 3.42 -28.49 8.81
C GLU A 29 4.12 -27.13 8.59
N PHE A 30 5.41 -27.13 8.27
CA PHE A 30 6.19 -25.93 7.93
C PHE A 30 6.46 -25.80 6.43
N LEU A 31 6.08 -26.79 5.64
CA LEU A 31 6.20 -26.76 4.19
C LEU A 31 4.90 -26.20 3.63
N LEU A 32 4.98 -25.04 2.97
CA LEU A 32 3.87 -24.45 2.25
C LEU A 32 3.24 -25.49 1.32
N LEU A 33 1.93 -25.65 1.43
CA LEU A 33 1.13 -26.45 0.51
C LEU A 33 1.24 -25.84 -0.91
N PRO A 34 1.07 -26.63 -1.98
CA PRO A 34 1.15 -26.12 -3.35
C PRO A 34 0.20 -24.94 -3.63
N GLU A 35 -0.93 -24.87 -2.92
CA GLU A 35 -1.87 -23.76 -2.96
C GLU A 35 -1.33 -22.50 -2.26
N GLU A 36 -0.45 -22.66 -1.27
CA GLU A 36 0.24 -21.59 -0.52
C GLU A 36 1.54 -21.12 -1.23
N PHE A 37 1.92 -21.77 -2.33
CA PHE A 37 3.06 -21.39 -3.17
C PHE A 37 2.75 -20.28 -4.18
N VAL A 38 1.51 -19.81 -4.24
CA VAL A 38 1.14 -18.66 -5.08
C VAL A 38 1.38 -17.40 -4.27
N LEU A 39 2.63 -16.92 -4.26
CA LEU A 39 2.91 -15.57 -3.79
C LEU A 39 2.09 -14.61 -4.68
N PRO A 40 1.23 -13.74 -4.12
CA PRO A 40 0.51 -12.77 -4.91
C PRO A 40 1.51 -11.86 -5.63
N GLU A 41 1.50 -11.92 -6.96
CA GLU A 41 2.28 -10.98 -7.78
C GLU A 41 1.64 -9.59 -7.64
N ILE A 42 2.36 -8.66 -7.02
CA ILE A 42 1.93 -7.28 -6.91
C ILE A 42 2.34 -6.56 -8.20
N GLN A 43 1.36 -6.27 -9.06
CA GLN A 43 1.58 -5.51 -10.30
C GLN A 43 1.08 -4.07 -10.19
N SER A 44 0.21 -3.79 -9.23
CA SER A 44 -0.44 -2.50 -9.04
C SER A 44 -0.56 -2.13 -7.56
N ILE A 45 -0.15 -0.90 -7.23
CA ILE A 45 -0.08 -0.37 -5.86
C ILE A 45 -0.89 0.92 -5.78
N LEU A 46 -1.75 1.03 -4.78
CA LEU A 46 -2.45 2.27 -4.43
C LEU A 46 -1.77 2.92 -3.23
N ILE A 47 -1.38 4.20 -3.37
CA ILE A 47 -0.82 5.00 -2.28
C ILE A 47 -1.70 6.25 -2.10
N PRO A 48 -2.67 6.23 -1.17
CA PRO A 48 -3.40 7.42 -0.81
C PRO A 48 -2.57 8.28 0.15
N ILE A 49 -2.54 9.58 -0.13
CA ILE A 49 -1.88 10.60 0.69
C ILE A 49 -2.83 11.76 0.92
N ASP A 50 -2.58 12.52 1.97
CA ASP A 50 -3.27 13.77 2.27
C ASP A 50 -2.32 14.73 2.99
N ARG A 51 -2.84 15.86 3.46
CA ARG A 51 -2.04 16.86 4.20
C ARG A 51 -1.30 16.30 5.42
N PHE A 52 -1.74 15.18 6.00
CA PHE A 52 -1.15 14.57 7.19
C PHE A 52 -0.23 13.37 6.88
N ALA A 53 -0.26 12.88 5.64
CA ALA A 53 0.37 11.64 5.20
C ALA A 53 1.28 11.87 3.98
N HIS A 54 2.17 12.86 4.05
CA HIS A 54 3.09 13.19 2.96
C HIS A 54 4.55 12.83 3.24
N GLU A 55 4.90 12.48 4.48
CA GLU A 55 6.22 11.99 4.84
C GLU A 55 6.27 10.47 4.73
N ILE A 56 6.99 9.96 3.72
CA ILE A 56 7.24 8.52 3.54
C ILE A 56 8.61 8.17 4.11
N PRO A 57 8.72 7.22 5.05
CA PRO A 57 10.00 6.80 5.60
C PRO A 57 10.84 6.03 4.57
N SER A 58 12.17 6.15 4.68
CA SER A 58 13.16 5.46 3.82
C SER A 58 12.93 3.94 3.73
N GLU A 59 12.58 3.34 4.86
CA GLU A 59 12.34 1.91 5.03
C GLU A 59 11.16 1.43 4.17
N LEU A 60 10.19 2.31 3.90
CA LEU A 60 9.10 1.98 3.00
C LEU A 60 9.59 1.96 1.55
N TYR A 61 10.46 2.88 1.14
CA TYR A 61 11.04 2.87 -0.21
C TYR A 61 11.87 1.60 -0.45
N GLU A 62 12.71 1.21 0.51
CA GLU A 62 13.47 -0.06 0.46
C GLU A 62 12.54 -1.27 0.32
N THR A 63 11.41 -1.27 1.04
CA THR A 63 10.40 -2.33 0.93
C THR A 63 9.74 -2.34 -0.45
N LEU A 64 9.45 -1.17 -1.01
CA LEU A 64 8.76 -1.03 -2.29
C LEU A 64 9.67 -1.34 -3.50
N GLU A 65 10.99 -1.25 -3.35
CA GLU A 65 11.96 -1.62 -4.39
C GLU A 65 11.81 -3.09 -4.82
N ALA A 66 11.35 -3.96 -3.92
CA ALA A 66 11.04 -5.36 -4.22
C ALA A 66 9.93 -5.53 -5.28
N TYR A 67 9.16 -4.48 -5.56
CA TYR A 67 8.08 -4.45 -6.56
C TYR A 67 8.46 -3.65 -7.82
N SER A 68 9.75 -3.51 -8.13
CA SER A 68 10.23 -2.80 -9.32
C SER A 68 9.45 -3.18 -10.60
N GLY A 69 9.03 -2.18 -11.37
CA GLY A 69 8.17 -2.33 -12.55
C GLY A 69 6.65 -2.34 -12.29
N ALA A 70 6.21 -2.49 -11.03
CA ALA A 70 4.80 -2.33 -10.67
C ALA A 70 4.29 -0.92 -10.97
N SER A 71 3.00 -0.80 -11.28
CA SER A 71 2.34 0.50 -11.42
C SER A 71 1.92 1.02 -10.05
N VAL A 72 2.12 2.31 -9.82
CA VAL A 72 1.71 2.98 -8.59
C VAL A 72 0.71 4.06 -8.96
N MET A 73 -0.46 4.04 -8.34
CA MET A 73 -1.38 5.17 -8.35
C MET A 73 -1.19 5.94 -7.04
N LEU A 74 -0.57 7.11 -7.13
CA LEU A 74 -0.39 8.03 -6.02
C LEU A 74 -1.56 9.03 -6.02
N VAL A 75 -2.39 8.99 -4.99
CA VAL A 75 -3.64 9.77 -4.92
C VAL A 75 -3.62 10.73 -3.75
N TYR A 76 -3.64 12.03 -4.02
CA TYR A 76 -3.85 13.03 -2.98
C TYR A 76 -5.34 13.24 -2.77
N VAL A 77 -5.85 12.97 -1.57
CA VAL A 77 -7.28 13.03 -1.24
C VAL A 77 -7.61 14.22 -0.35
N SER A 78 -8.36 15.16 -0.92
CA SER A 78 -8.92 16.32 -0.23
C SER A 78 -10.30 15.99 0.35
N GLU A 79 -10.53 16.35 1.62
CA GLU A 79 -11.81 16.10 2.32
C GLU A 79 -12.88 17.13 1.93
N SER A 80 -13.88 16.67 1.17
CA SER A 80 -14.96 17.52 0.65
C SER A 80 -15.83 18.18 1.73
N MET A 81 -16.02 17.51 2.88
CA MET A 81 -16.86 18.05 3.96
C MET A 81 -16.23 19.30 4.60
N ALA A 82 -14.91 19.35 4.72
CA ALA A 82 -14.20 20.52 5.25
C ALA A 82 -14.48 21.77 4.41
N PHE A 83 -14.45 21.64 3.08
CA PHE A 83 -14.75 22.75 2.18
C PHE A 83 -16.20 23.23 2.28
N ARG A 84 -17.15 22.30 2.39
CA ARG A 84 -18.57 22.66 2.59
C ARG A 84 -18.77 23.44 3.88
N MET A 85 -18.11 23.06 4.97
CA MET A 85 -18.19 23.78 6.24
C MET A 85 -17.62 25.20 6.12
N ILE A 86 -16.48 25.37 5.44
CA ILE A 86 -15.88 26.69 5.20
C ILE A 86 -16.78 27.54 4.30
N GLU A 87 -17.33 26.99 3.22
CA GLU A 87 -18.25 27.69 2.34
C GLU A 87 -19.48 28.21 3.10
N GLN A 88 -20.04 27.38 3.99
CA GLN A 88 -21.19 27.75 4.83
C GLN A 88 -20.84 28.80 5.91
N THR A 89 -19.60 28.82 6.39
CA THR A 89 -19.19 29.66 7.52
C THR A 89 -18.59 31.00 7.07
N LEU A 90 -17.75 30.97 6.05
CA LEU A 90 -16.93 32.11 5.58
C LEU A 90 -17.28 32.56 4.16
N GLY A 91 -18.14 31.82 3.46
CA GLY A 91 -18.56 32.12 2.10
C GLY A 91 -17.72 31.42 1.03
N ARG A 92 -18.21 31.52 -0.21
CA ARG A 92 -17.67 30.81 -1.37
C ARG A 92 -16.23 31.20 -1.72
N ASP A 93 -15.89 32.48 -1.61
CA ASP A 93 -14.56 32.98 -2.00
C ASP A 93 -13.46 32.38 -1.12
N GLU A 94 -13.68 32.29 0.20
CA GLU A 94 -12.71 31.67 1.11
C GLU A 94 -12.61 30.15 0.90
N ALA A 95 -13.73 29.48 0.59
CA ALA A 95 -13.72 28.06 0.26
C ALA A 95 -12.93 27.77 -1.03
N GLU A 96 -13.07 28.60 -2.07
CA GLU A 96 -12.29 28.48 -3.30
C GLU A 96 -10.81 28.78 -3.09
N ARG A 97 -10.46 29.76 -2.25
CA ARG A 97 -9.05 30.00 -1.86
C ARG A 97 -8.43 28.79 -1.17
N LEU A 98 -9.15 28.20 -0.20
CA LEU A 98 -8.69 26.98 0.47
C LEU A 98 -8.49 25.84 -0.53
N LYS A 99 -9.39 25.73 -1.52
CA LYS A 99 -9.35 24.67 -2.53
C LYS A 99 -8.17 24.83 -3.47
N ALA A 100 -7.86 26.06 -3.86
CA ALA A 100 -6.66 26.38 -4.63
C ALA A 100 -5.38 26.04 -3.84
N ALA A 101 -5.31 26.44 -2.57
CA ALA A 101 -4.16 26.17 -1.71
C ALA A 101 -3.93 24.66 -1.48
N GLU A 102 -5.00 23.89 -1.22
CA GLU A 102 -4.93 22.43 -1.09
C GLU A 102 -4.50 21.75 -2.38
N ARG A 103 -4.98 22.23 -3.53
CA ARG A 103 -4.56 21.70 -4.83
C ARG A 103 -3.07 21.93 -5.08
N GLU A 104 -2.57 23.12 -4.78
CA GLU A 104 -1.15 23.45 -4.93
C GLU A 104 -0.27 22.60 -4.00
N LEU A 105 -0.69 22.42 -2.75
CA LEU A 105 -0.03 21.52 -1.80
C LEU A 105 -0.01 20.08 -2.35
N GLY A 106 -1.16 19.58 -2.80
CA GLY A 106 -1.29 18.24 -3.36
C GLY A 106 -0.41 18.03 -4.59
N GLU A 107 -0.38 18.96 -5.54
CA GLU A 107 0.45 18.86 -6.74
C GLU A 107 1.95 18.81 -6.42
N ARG A 108 2.40 19.62 -5.44
CA ARG A 108 3.79 19.63 -4.97
C ARG A 108 4.16 18.31 -4.30
N VAL A 109 3.39 17.87 -3.32
CA VAL A 109 3.62 16.62 -2.59
C VAL A 109 3.59 15.41 -3.52
N LEU A 110 2.60 15.34 -4.41
CA LEU A 110 2.49 14.25 -5.38
C LEU A 110 3.73 14.18 -6.29
N SER A 111 4.29 15.33 -6.66
CA SER A 111 5.45 15.37 -7.56
C SER A 111 6.74 14.95 -6.85
N GLU A 112 6.93 15.38 -5.61
CA GLU A 112 8.06 14.97 -4.78
C GLU A 112 8.07 13.45 -4.54
N ILE A 113 6.96 12.91 -4.04
CA ILE A 113 6.87 11.48 -3.74
C ILE A 113 6.96 10.64 -5.02
N ALA A 114 6.34 11.09 -6.12
CA ALA A 114 6.42 10.37 -7.39
C ALA A 114 7.86 10.24 -7.87
N SER A 115 8.67 11.30 -7.78
CA SER A 115 10.09 11.25 -8.16
C SER A 115 10.82 10.15 -7.35
N SER A 116 10.66 10.13 -6.03
CA SER A 116 11.32 9.14 -5.17
C SER A 116 10.86 7.70 -5.46
N LEU A 117 9.59 7.50 -5.83
CA LEU A 117 9.07 6.18 -6.22
C LEU A 117 9.56 5.76 -7.62
N GLU A 118 9.70 6.70 -8.54
CA GLU A 118 10.26 6.45 -9.88
C GLU A 118 11.75 6.11 -9.80
N ASP A 119 12.50 6.74 -8.89
CA ASP A 119 13.92 6.46 -8.66
C ASP A 119 14.20 5.01 -8.23
N ILE A 120 13.25 4.36 -7.54
CA ILE A 120 13.32 2.94 -7.17
C ILE A 120 12.68 2.00 -8.23
N GLY A 121 12.36 2.52 -9.42
CA GLY A 121 11.93 1.75 -10.57
C GLY A 121 10.42 1.45 -10.64
N LEU A 122 9.58 2.19 -9.92
CA LEU A 122 8.12 2.07 -10.01
C LEU A 122 7.54 2.99 -11.09
N ARG A 123 6.41 2.59 -11.70
CA ARG A 123 5.71 3.40 -12.71
C ARG A 123 4.59 4.21 -12.07
N VAL A 124 4.83 5.48 -11.79
CA VAL A 124 3.89 6.30 -11.00
C VAL A 124 2.89 7.05 -11.89
N THR A 125 1.62 7.01 -11.50
CA THR A 125 0.57 7.90 -12.00
C THR A 125 0.05 8.72 -10.82
N LYS A 126 -0.04 10.04 -11.01
CA LYS A 126 -0.52 10.98 -10.00
C LYS A 126 -1.99 11.30 -10.22
N ARG A 127 -2.78 11.37 -9.16
CA ARG A 127 -4.17 11.82 -9.19
C ARG A 127 -4.51 12.68 -8.00
N HIS A 128 -5.28 13.74 -8.22
CA HIS A 128 -5.92 14.47 -7.14
C HIS A 128 -7.40 14.06 -7.05
N LEU A 129 -7.87 13.73 -5.86
CA LEU A 129 -9.25 13.35 -5.60
C LEU A 129 -9.84 14.29 -4.55
N PHE A 130 -11.08 14.71 -4.78
CA PHE A 130 -11.83 15.54 -3.86
C PHE A 130 -13.10 14.78 -3.48
N GLY A 131 -13.21 14.36 -2.22
CA GLY A 131 -14.26 13.40 -1.84
C GLY A 131 -14.19 13.00 -0.37
N ASN A 132 -14.59 11.76 -0.09
CA ASN A 132 -14.55 11.14 1.23
C ASN A 132 -13.29 10.29 1.36
N LYS A 133 -12.40 10.68 2.27
CA LYS A 133 -11.08 10.04 2.41
C LYS A 133 -11.10 8.53 2.68
N SER A 134 -12.14 8.02 3.35
CA SER A 134 -12.28 6.57 3.56
C SER A 134 -12.95 5.86 2.40
N ASP A 135 -14.15 6.30 2.01
CA ASP A 135 -15.00 5.55 1.09
C ASP A 135 -14.37 5.50 -0.31
N ASP A 136 -13.72 6.59 -0.73
CA ASP A 136 -13.08 6.65 -2.04
C ASP A 136 -11.80 5.79 -2.09
N VAL A 137 -11.02 5.75 -1.00
CA VAL A 137 -9.84 4.89 -0.91
C VAL A 137 -10.23 3.41 -0.89
N ILE A 138 -11.25 3.04 -0.09
CA ILE A 138 -11.74 1.65 -0.04
C ILE A 138 -12.17 1.18 -1.42
N LYS A 139 -12.97 1.98 -2.14
CA LYS A 139 -13.41 1.66 -3.50
C LYS A 139 -12.27 1.59 -4.51
N LEU A 140 -11.31 2.52 -4.43
CA LEU A 140 -10.16 2.50 -5.33
C LEU A 140 -9.33 1.24 -5.12
N ALA A 141 -9.06 0.87 -3.87
CA ALA A 141 -8.21 -0.26 -3.48
C ALA A 141 -8.69 -1.60 -4.07
N GLU A 142 -9.97 -1.77 -4.37
CA GLU A 142 -10.50 -2.98 -5.02
C GLU A 142 -9.81 -3.31 -6.35
N ASN A 143 -9.31 -2.28 -7.05
CA ASN A 143 -8.69 -2.36 -8.37
C ASN A 143 -7.16 -2.49 -8.33
N PHE A 144 -6.56 -2.60 -7.14
CA PHE A 144 -5.12 -2.72 -6.95
C PHE A 144 -4.78 -4.01 -6.22
N ASP A 145 -3.51 -4.42 -6.30
CA ASP A 145 -3.01 -5.62 -5.65
C ASP A 145 -2.51 -5.33 -4.22
N LEU A 146 -2.05 -4.10 -3.97
CA LEU A 146 -1.48 -3.65 -2.71
C LEU A 146 -1.98 -2.24 -2.36
N LEU A 147 -2.36 -2.04 -1.09
CA LEU A 147 -2.57 -0.72 -0.51
C LEU A 147 -1.37 -0.34 0.37
N VAL A 148 -0.87 0.89 0.25
CA VAL A 148 0.20 1.41 1.10
C VAL A 148 -0.26 2.73 1.71
N ILE A 149 -0.48 2.75 3.02
CA ILE A 149 -1.16 3.88 3.68
C ILE A 149 -0.41 4.31 4.96
N SER A 150 -0.27 5.62 5.14
CA SER A 150 0.33 6.17 6.36
C SER A 150 -0.62 5.98 7.55
N ARG A 151 -0.07 5.70 8.74
CA ARG A 151 -0.78 5.74 10.02
C ARG A 151 -1.44 7.10 10.28
N GLY A 152 -0.90 8.18 9.74
CA GLY A 152 -1.43 9.55 9.87
C GLY A 152 -2.45 9.94 8.80
N TYR A 153 -2.81 9.05 7.87
CA TYR A 153 -3.77 9.40 6.84
C TYR A 153 -5.14 9.78 7.45
N GLY A 154 -5.63 10.97 7.11
CA GLY A 154 -6.88 11.53 7.62
C GLY A 154 -6.75 12.38 8.87
N SER A 155 -5.68 12.23 9.67
CA SER A 155 -5.48 12.97 10.91
C SER A 155 -4.06 12.86 11.46
N GLU A 156 -3.54 13.91 12.09
CA GLU A 156 -2.29 13.84 12.87
C GLU A 156 -2.30 12.70 13.89
N ILE A 157 -1.17 11.98 13.96
CA ILE A 157 -0.94 10.98 15.00
C ILE A 157 -0.47 11.66 16.29
N THR A 158 -0.86 11.09 17.42
CA THR A 158 -0.42 11.56 18.74
C THR A 158 0.18 10.41 19.53
N LYS A 159 0.88 10.71 20.64
CA LYS A 159 1.40 9.67 21.54
C LYS A 159 0.32 8.73 22.07
N MET A 160 -0.93 9.21 22.19
CA MET A 160 -2.06 8.40 22.67
C MET A 160 -2.83 7.70 21.55
N SER A 161 -2.71 8.17 20.30
CA SER A 161 -3.34 7.56 19.13
C SER A 161 -2.30 7.46 18.02
N PRO A 162 -1.54 6.35 17.97
CA PRO A 162 -0.44 6.18 17.03
C PRO A 162 -0.92 5.83 15.61
N MET A 163 -2.23 5.72 15.39
CA MET A 163 -2.85 5.43 14.11
C MET A 163 -4.20 6.13 14.02
N SER A 164 -4.46 6.77 12.88
CA SER A 164 -5.73 7.42 12.59
C SER A 164 -6.89 6.40 12.65
N PRO A 165 -8.03 6.76 13.27
CA PRO A 165 -9.26 5.97 13.17
C PRO A 165 -9.70 5.74 11.72
N LEU A 166 -9.36 6.65 10.81
CA LEU A 166 -9.69 6.51 9.39
C LEU A 166 -8.90 5.36 8.75
N VAL A 167 -7.62 5.23 9.08
CA VAL A 167 -6.77 4.13 8.63
C VAL A 167 -7.29 2.81 9.17
N LEU A 168 -7.65 2.75 10.47
CA LEU A 168 -8.28 1.55 11.06
C LEU A 168 -9.54 1.14 10.29
N ARG A 169 -10.41 2.09 9.97
CA ARG A 169 -11.62 1.84 9.17
C ARG A 169 -11.27 1.32 7.78
N ILE A 170 -10.32 1.92 7.08
CA ILE A 170 -9.92 1.50 5.73
C ILE A 170 -9.39 0.07 5.75
N VAL A 171 -8.42 -0.23 6.63
CA VAL A 171 -7.80 -1.56 6.76
C VAL A 171 -8.82 -2.64 7.12
N GLN A 172 -9.87 -2.31 7.89
CA GLN A 172 -10.95 -3.26 8.21
C GLN A 172 -11.85 -3.61 7.01
N HIS A 173 -11.90 -2.77 5.97
CA HIS A 173 -12.78 -2.96 4.81
C HIS A 173 -12.03 -3.38 3.55
N VAL A 174 -10.73 -3.06 3.45
CA VAL A 174 -9.90 -3.44 2.32
C VAL A 174 -9.45 -4.90 2.48
N VAL A 175 -9.83 -5.73 1.51
CA VAL A 175 -9.45 -7.15 1.47
C VAL A 175 -8.05 -7.39 0.86
N LYS A 176 -7.47 -6.36 0.24
CA LYS A 176 -6.15 -6.44 -0.39
C LYS A 176 -5.04 -6.39 0.68
N PRO A 177 -3.89 -7.04 0.41
CA PRO A 177 -2.68 -6.81 1.18
C PRO A 177 -2.46 -5.31 1.43
N THR A 178 -2.14 -4.95 2.66
CA THR A 178 -1.96 -3.55 3.06
C THR A 178 -0.69 -3.37 3.86
N ILE A 179 0.16 -2.43 3.46
CA ILE A 179 1.28 -1.92 4.25
C ILE A 179 0.82 -0.66 4.96
N VAL A 180 0.96 -0.63 6.28
CA VAL A 180 0.68 0.54 7.11
C VAL A 180 2.00 1.07 7.67
N TYR A 181 2.34 2.32 7.39
CA TYR A 181 3.65 2.92 7.74
C TYR A 181 3.54 4.13 8.68
#